data_AF-V4RKD2-F1
#
_entry.id   AF-V4RKD2-F1
#
_cell.length_a   1.000
_cell.length_b   1.000
_cell.length_c   1.000
_cell.angle_alpha   90.00
_cell.angle_beta   90.00
_cell.angle_gamma   90.00
#
_symmetry.space_group_name_H-M   'P 1'
#
loop_
_entity.id
_entity.type
_entity.pdbx_description
1 polymer ?
#
loop_
_entity_poly.entity_id
_entity_poly.type
_entity_poly.pdbx_seq_one_letter_code
_entity_poly.pdbx_strand_id
1 'polypeptide(L)'
;MVSPKTRGRQKIEIKKIENEDDRMITFSKRRSGIHKKASELVTLTGAEIGIVRISELNQQHNELLCWLDEENAREKILNQNRKGKETQPHWWETPVDENEGKGFRGQ
;
A
#
# COMPACT_ATOMS: atom_id res chain seq x y z
N MET A 1 59.47 -4.07 -1.17
CA MET A 1 58.45 -3.01 -1.03
C MET A 1 57.11 -3.69 -0.76
N VAL A 2 56.40 -3.34 0.30
CA VAL A 2 55.11 -3.97 0.65
C VAL A 2 53.98 -3.23 -0.07
N SER A 3 53.25 -3.93 -0.91
CA SER A 3 52.07 -3.38 -1.59
C SER A 3 50.88 -3.27 -0.62
N PRO A 4 50.05 -2.22 -0.71
CA PRO A 4 48.89 -2.07 0.17
C PRO A 4 47.87 -3.20 -0.06
N LYS A 5 47.37 -3.77 1.04
CA LYS A 5 46.45 -4.94 1.03
C LYS A 5 45.07 -4.61 0.46
N THR A 6 44.61 -3.35 0.55
CA THR A 6 43.33 -2.90 -0.01
C THR A 6 43.42 -1.46 -0.51
N ARG A 7 42.47 -1.05 -1.36
CA ARG A 7 42.36 0.33 -1.87
C ARG A 7 41.81 1.32 -0.83
N GLY A 8 41.38 0.87 0.35
CA GLY A 8 40.74 1.72 1.37
C GLY A 8 39.34 2.22 0.97
N ARG A 9 38.81 3.21 1.69
CA ARG A 9 37.48 3.79 1.44
C ARG A 9 37.48 4.53 0.10
N GLN A 10 36.65 4.07 -0.83
CA GLN A 10 36.48 4.71 -2.13
C GLN A 10 35.31 5.70 -2.10
N LYS A 11 35.43 6.79 -2.86
CA LYS A 11 34.33 7.72 -3.11
C LYS A 11 33.38 7.09 -4.12
N ILE A 12 32.08 7.19 -3.87
CA ILE A 12 31.01 6.72 -4.77
C ILE A 12 30.02 7.86 -4.99
N GLU A 13 29.37 7.87 -6.15
CA GLU A 13 28.28 8.81 -6.44
C GLU A 13 27.05 8.54 -5.56
N ILE A 14 26.29 9.60 -5.24
CA ILE A 14 25.04 9.48 -4.50
C ILE A 14 23.91 9.19 -5.49
N LYS A 15 23.89 7.96 -5.98
CA LYS A 15 22.84 7.38 -6.84
C LYS A 15 22.55 5.95 -6.41
N LYS A 16 21.54 5.31 -7.02
CA LYS A 16 21.25 3.89 -6.78
C LYS A 16 22.50 3.05 -7.14
N ILE A 17 22.89 2.14 -6.25
CA ILE A 17 23.95 1.17 -6.52
C ILE A 17 23.30 0.01 -7.26
N GLU A 18 23.71 -0.23 -8.51
CA GLU A 18 23.10 -1.24 -9.38
C GLU A 18 23.42 -2.66 -8.90
N ASN A 19 24.68 -2.92 -8.54
CA ASN A 19 25.08 -4.20 -7.96
C ASN A 19 24.36 -4.43 -6.62
N GLU A 20 23.66 -5.56 -6.52
CA GLU A 20 22.81 -5.88 -5.37
C GLU A 20 23.60 -6.15 -4.09
N ASP A 21 24.68 -6.92 -4.16
CA ASP A 21 25.52 -7.23 -3.00
C ASP A 21 26.14 -5.95 -2.43
N ASP A 22 26.71 -5.10 -3.30
CA ASP A 22 27.29 -3.82 -2.91
C ASP A 22 26.23 -2.87 -2.33
N ARG A 23 25.02 -2.88 -2.89
CA ARG A 23 23.88 -2.10 -2.37
C ARG A 23 23.49 -2.58 -0.97
N MET A 24 23.39 -3.89 -0.75
CA MET A 24 23.03 -4.50 0.54
C MET A 24 24.11 -4.27 1.61
N ILE A 25 25.38 -4.42 1.24
CA ILE A 25 26.52 -4.13 2.11
C ILE A 25 26.54 -2.64 2.48
N THR A 26 26.38 -1.76 1.49
CA THR A 26 26.39 -0.30 1.69
C THR A 26 25.22 0.12 2.56
N PHE A 27 24.02 -0.42 2.32
CA PHE A 27 22.84 -0.19 3.16
C PHE A 27 23.12 -0.58 4.62
N SER A 28 23.64 -1.78 4.85
CA SER A 28 23.95 -2.28 6.20
C SER A 28 24.95 -1.39 6.93
N LYS A 29 26.03 -0.99 6.24
CA LYS A 29 27.06 -0.09 6.80
C LYS A 29 26.51 1.31 7.11
N ARG A 30 25.76 1.91 6.17
CA ARG A 30 25.15 3.24 6.35
C ARG A 30 24.11 3.23 7.46
N ARG A 31 23.26 2.20 7.51
CA ARG A 31 22.27 2.03 8.57
C ARG A 31 22.94 2.02 9.93
N SER A 32 23.98 1.22 10.12
CA SER A 32 24.74 1.18 11.37
C SER A 32 25.31 2.56 11.74
N GLY A 33 25.89 3.26 10.77
CA GLY A 33 26.41 4.62 10.98
C GLY A 33 25.33 5.62 11.40
N ILE A 34 24.16 5.60 10.78
CA ILE A 34 23.03 6.49 11.12
C ILE A 34 22.53 6.22 12.53
N HIS A 35 22.34 4.95 12.93
CA HIS A 35 21.89 4.62 14.28
C HIS A 35 22.91 5.06 15.33
N LYS A 36 24.22 4.90 15.06
CA LYS A 36 25.27 5.40 15.94
C LYS A 36 25.20 6.92 16.10
N LYS A 37 25.01 7.65 15.00
CA LYS A 37 24.87 9.11 15.05
C LYS A 37 23.61 9.58 15.77
N ALA A 38 22.49 8.89 15.59
CA ALA A 38 21.29 9.17 16.36
C ALA A 38 21.53 8.93 17.86
N SER A 39 22.15 7.81 18.25
CA SER A 39 22.49 7.53 19.64
C SER A 39 23.41 8.59 20.25
N GLU A 40 24.44 9.03 19.53
CA GLU A 40 25.31 10.14 19.96
C GLU A 40 24.49 11.42 20.18
N LEU A 41 23.56 11.74 19.27
CA LEU A 41 22.74 12.94 19.35
C LEU A 41 21.74 12.91 20.52
N VAL A 42 21.07 11.78 20.73
CA VAL A 42 20.19 11.55 21.90
C VAL A 42 20.98 11.77 23.19
N THR A 43 22.19 11.20 23.30
CA THR A 43 23.03 11.35 24.48
C THR A 43 23.48 12.80 24.73
N LEU A 44 23.81 13.55 23.67
CA LEU A 44 24.31 14.92 23.79
C LEU A 44 23.21 15.94 24.09
N THR A 45 22.00 15.73 23.58
CA THR A 45 20.94 16.74 23.59
C THR A 45 19.71 16.34 24.42
N GLY A 46 19.56 15.06 24.74
CA GLY A 46 18.33 14.52 25.34
C GLY A 46 17.13 14.48 24.39
N ALA A 47 17.31 14.79 23.10
CA ALA A 47 16.23 14.77 22.13
C ALA A 47 15.72 13.33 21.85
N GLU A 48 14.42 13.19 21.63
CA GLU A 48 13.82 11.93 21.16
C GLU A 48 13.96 11.82 19.63
N ILE A 49 14.49 10.70 19.14
CA ILE A 49 14.75 10.48 17.70
C ILE A 49 14.11 9.17 17.24
N GLY A 50 13.24 9.26 16.23
CA GLY A 50 12.69 8.10 15.52
C GLY A 50 13.40 7.87 14.18
N ILE A 51 13.78 6.63 13.89
CA ILE A 51 14.29 6.22 12.56
C ILE A 51 13.38 5.15 12.00
N VAL A 52 12.78 5.42 10.83
CA VAL A 52 11.92 4.46 10.12
C VAL A 52 12.66 3.91 8.90
N ARG A 53 12.59 2.59 8.73
CA ARG A 53 13.05 1.91 7.51
C ARG A 53 11.86 1.30 6.81
N ILE A 54 11.61 1.73 5.59
CA ILE A 54 10.65 1.09 4.70
C ILE A 54 11.43 0.07 3.89
N SER A 55 11.13 -1.23 4.05
CA SER A 55 11.59 -2.25 3.11
C SER A 55 10.72 -2.19 1.85
N GLU A 56 11.29 -2.60 0.71
CA GLU A 56 10.55 -2.75 -0.55
C GLU A 56 9.27 -3.57 -0.36
N LEU A 57 9.32 -4.62 0.47
CA LEU A 57 8.15 -5.42 0.81
C LEU A 57 7.09 -4.64 1.58
N ASN A 58 7.48 -3.73 2.48
CA ASN A 58 6.54 -2.88 3.20
C ASN A 58 5.98 -1.78 2.30
N GLN A 59 6.76 -1.29 1.34
CA GLN A 59 6.26 -0.37 0.32
C GLN A 59 5.21 -1.05 -0.55
N GLN A 60 5.51 -2.24 -1.08
CA GLN A 60 4.57 -3.04 -1.86
C GLN A 60 3.32 -3.41 -1.05
N HIS A 61 3.48 -3.77 0.23
CA HIS A 61 2.35 -4.03 1.12
C HIS A 61 1.45 -2.80 1.30
N ASN A 62 2.03 -1.62 1.52
CA ASN A 62 1.27 -0.37 1.64
C ASN A 62 0.56 0.00 0.33
N GLU A 63 1.20 -0.22 -0.81
CA GLU A 63 0.59 -0.03 -2.13
C GLU A 63 -0.60 -0.99 -2.34
N LEU A 64 -0.45 -2.27 -1.97
CA LEU A 64 -1.52 -3.27 -2.02
C LEU A 64 -2.68 -2.96 -1.07
N LEU A 65 -2.40 -2.46 0.14
CA LEU A 65 -3.45 -2.03 1.07
C LEU A 65 -4.29 -0.89 0.48
N CYS A 66 -3.63 0.09 -0.13
CA CYS A 66 -4.32 1.20 -0.80
C CYS A 66 -5.25 0.70 -1.92
N TRP A 67 -4.81 -0.28 -2.70
CA TRP A 67 -5.63 -0.94 -3.72
C TRP A 67 -6.85 -1.67 -3.13
N LEU A 68 -6.67 -2.45 -2.06
CA LEU A 68 -7.79 -3.13 -1.41
C LEU A 68 -8.80 -2.15 -0.83
N ASP A 69 -8.34 -1.06 -0.22
CA ASP A 69 -9.22 -0.04 0.33
C ASP A 69 -10.06 0.65 -0.75
N GLU A 70 -9.48 0.91 -1.92
CA GLU A 70 -10.21 1.42 -3.08
C GLU A 70 -11.26 0.42 -3.59
N GLU A 71 -10.92 -0.85 -3.70
CA GLU A 71 -11.85 -1.90 -4.15
C GLU A 71 -13.01 -2.06 -3.16
N ASN A 72 -12.72 -2.11 -1.86
CA ASN A 72 -13.71 -2.14 -0.80
C ASN A 72 -14.60 -0.88 -0.78
N ALA A 73 -14.07 0.28 -1.15
CA ALA A 73 -14.86 1.51 -1.28
C ALA A 73 -15.83 1.44 -2.48
N ARG A 74 -15.40 0.87 -3.61
CA ARG A 74 -16.26 0.63 -4.78
C ARG A 74 -17.39 -0.34 -4.45
N GLU A 75 -17.09 -1.41 -3.73
CA GLU A 75 -18.10 -2.37 -3.29
C GLU A 75 -19.14 -1.74 -2.35
N LYS A 76 -18.73 -0.83 -1.46
CA LYS A 76 -19.66 -0.09 -0.60
C LYS A 76 -20.63 0.79 -1.39
N ILE A 77 -20.13 1.50 -2.41
CA ILE A 77 -20.98 2.33 -3.29
C ILE A 77 -22.00 1.45 -4.05
N LEU A 78 -21.56 0.29 -4.56
CA LEU A 78 -22.46 -0.65 -5.24
C LEU A 78 -23.54 -1.20 -4.29
N ASN A 79 -23.15 -1.58 -3.08
CA ASN A 79 -24.08 -2.10 -2.07
C ASN A 79 -25.07 -1.04 -1.56
N GLN A 80 -24.65 0.23 -1.48
CA GLN A 80 -25.54 1.34 -1.17
C GLN A 80 -26.57 1.56 -2.29
N ASN A 81 -26.14 1.49 -3.55
CA ASN A 81 -27.03 1.56 -4.70
C ASN A 81 -28.01 0.38 -4.79
N ARG A 82 -27.67 -0.78 -4.21
CA ARG A 82 -28.57 -1.92 -4.09
C ARG A 82 -29.65 -1.70 -3.02
N LYS A 83 -29.30 -1.07 -1.88
CA LYS A 83 -30.27 -0.75 -0.81
C LYS A 83 -31.24 0.38 -1.17
N GLY A 84 -30.87 1.27 -2.09
CA GLY A 84 -31.74 2.35 -2.59
C GLY A 84 -32.69 1.93 -3.72
N LYS A 85 -32.57 0.71 -4.24
CA LYS A 85 -33.48 0.12 -5.23
C LYS A 85 -34.45 -0.85 -4.54
N GLU A 86 -35.32 -0.33 -3.68
CA GLU A 86 -36.61 -0.97 -3.48
C GLU A 86 -37.38 -0.76 -4.79
N THR A 87 -37.23 -1.74 -5.66
CA THR A 87 -37.73 -1.71 -7.04
C THR A 87 -39.19 -2.13 -6.95
N GLN A 88 -40.10 -1.39 -7.58
CA GLN A 88 -41.48 -1.87 -7.74
C GLN A 88 -41.44 -3.33 -8.23
N PRO A 89 -42.24 -4.24 -7.64
CA PRO A 89 -42.27 -5.63 -8.07
C PRO A 89 -42.51 -5.64 -9.58
N HIS A 90 -41.65 -6.33 -10.31
CA HIS A 90 -41.87 -6.51 -11.74
C HIS A 90 -43.24 -7.19 -11.93
N TRP A 91 -43.93 -6.95 -13.05
CA TRP A 91 -45.31 -7.41 -13.24
C TRP A 91 -45.55 -8.94 -13.09
N TRP A 92 -44.50 -9.75 -13.09
CA TRP A 92 -44.56 -11.20 -12.82
C TRP A 92 -44.36 -11.58 -11.34
N GLU A 93 -44.08 -10.61 -10.47
CA GLU A 93 -43.92 -10.77 -9.02
C GLU A 93 -45.18 -10.32 -8.26
N THR A 94 -46.20 -9.80 -8.96
CA THR A 94 -47.50 -9.47 -8.38
C THR A 94 -48.31 -10.75 -8.16
N PRO A 95 -48.81 -11.04 -6.94
CA PRO A 95 -49.68 -12.18 -6.68
C PRO A 95 -50.91 -12.16 -7.58
N VAL A 96 -51.30 -13.35 -8.09
CA VAL A 96 -52.36 -13.53 -9.11
C VAL A 96 -53.71 -12.95 -8.70
N ASP A 97 -53.92 -12.78 -7.40
CA ASP A 97 -55.16 -12.37 -6.76
C ASP A 97 -55.54 -10.91 -7.09
N GLU A 98 -54.62 -10.10 -7.63
CA GLU A 98 -54.86 -8.71 -8.07
C GLU A 98 -55.16 -8.56 -9.58
N ASN A 99 -55.19 -9.66 -10.36
CA ASN A 99 -55.27 -9.56 -11.83
C ASN A 99 -56.68 -9.69 -12.42
N GLU A 100 -57.72 -9.72 -11.59
CA GLU A 100 -59.12 -9.74 -12.04
C GLU A 100 -59.58 -8.34 -12.50
N GLY A 101 -59.20 -7.94 -13.72
CA GLY A 101 -59.78 -6.71 -14.29
C GLY A 101 -59.25 -6.23 -15.64
N LYS A 102 -58.17 -6.79 -16.19
CA LYS A 102 -57.63 -6.32 -17.49
C LYS A 102 -57.93 -7.32 -18.60
N GLY A 103 -59.17 -7.25 -19.09
CA GLY A 103 -59.60 -7.97 -20.29
C GLY A 103 -58.78 -7.58 -21.52
N PHE A 104 -58.13 -8.58 -22.12
CA PHE A 104 -57.46 -8.49 -23.41
C PHE A 104 -58.50 -8.24 -24.51
N ARG A 105 -58.53 -7.04 -25.10
CA ARG A 105 -59.11 -6.80 -26.42
C ARG A 105 -58.05 -7.15 -27.47
N GLY A 106 -58.17 -8.33 -28.06
CA GLY A 106 -57.44 -8.71 -29.27
C GLY A 106 -58.08 -8.07 -30.50
N GLN A 107 -57.23 -7.59 -31.42
CA GLN A 107 -57.58 -7.38 -32.83
C GLN A 107 -57.41 -8.69 -33.59
#